data_AF-A0A3N3DT10-F1
#
_entry.id   AF-A0A3N3DT10-F1
#
_cell.length_a   1.000
_cell.length_b   1.000
_cell.length_c   1.000
_cell.angle_alpha   90.00
_cell.angle_beta   90.00
_cell.angle_gamma   90.00
#
_symmetry.space_group_name_H-M   'P 1'
#
loop_
_entity.id
_entity.type
_entity.pdbx_description
1 polymer ?
#
loop_
_entity_poly.entity_id
_entity_poly.type
_entity_poly.pdbx_seq_one_letter_code
_entity_poly.pdbx_strand_id
1 'polypeptide(L)'
;MDVKVKDSLIGGVINGVINACIATLYFKGMETVPMSLNMIANSEVTVWGQAISLTFGLGIILSLITSKLFISKLKHSHPKHINQLQTGFWSHLLPIALKQSAALFGWFVALAVIWTKFVGVVLVSSSSAVVLVGIFAFIITIAVEVRTKKSIIYKKINLLDQLQ
;
A
#
# COMPACT_ATOMS: atom_id res chain seq x y z
N MET A 1 -8.84 -11.75 17.78
CA MET A 1 -9.10 -11.69 16.33
C MET A 1 -7.78 -11.71 15.60
N ASP A 2 -7.53 -12.70 14.74
CA ASP A 2 -6.28 -12.83 14.00
C ASP A 2 -6.45 -12.31 12.56
N VAL A 3 -5.50 -11.49 12.08
CA VAL A 3 -5.51 -10.93 10.72
C VAL A 3 -4.68 -11.83 9.83
N LYS A 4 -5.36 -12.65 9.02
CA LYS A 4 -4.69 -13.58 8.12
C LYS A 4 -4.29 -12.89 6.82
N VAL A 5 -3.04 -13.06 6.40
CA VAL A 5 -2.52 -12.55 5.12
C VAL A 5 -3.34 -13.08 3.94
N LYS A 6 -3.87 -14.31 4.06
CA LYS A 6 -4.73 -14.95 3.04
C LYS A 6 -5.93 -14.09 2.66
N ASP A 7 -6.48 -13.33 3.60
CA ASP A 7 -7.66 -12.49 3.37
C ASP A 7 -7.37 -11.29 2.46
N SER A 8 -6.08 -10.95 2.29
CA SER A 8 -5.61 -9.83 1.47
C SER A 8 -5.02 -10.28 0.13
N LEU A 9 -4.88 -11.59 -0.11
CA LEU A 9 -4.29 -12.10 -1.37
C LEU A 9 -5.13 -11.74 -2.59
N ILE A 10 -6.46 -11.93 -2.51
CA ILE A 10 -7.36 -11.65 -3.64
C ILE A 10 -7.34 -10.16 -3.99
N GLY A 11 -7.44 -9.29 -2.97
CA GLY A 11 -7.34 -7.85 -3.16
C GLY A 11 -5.99 -7.44 -3.74
N GLY A 12 -4.91 -8.07 -3.27
CA GLY A 12 -3.57 -7.91 -3.81
C GLY A 12 -3.51 -8.23 -5.29
N VAL A 13 -4.02 -9.39 -5.72
CA VAL A 13 -3.97 -9.82 -7.13
C VAL A 13 -4.73 -8.83 -8.01
N ILE A 14 -5.94 -8.45 -7.60
CA ILE A 14 -6.78 -7.51 -8.35
C ILE A 14 -6.05 -6.17 -8.52
N ASN A 15 -5.50 -5.62 -7.44
CA ASN A 15 -4.74 -4.37 -7.53
C ASN A 15 -3.47 -4.51 -8.35
N GLY A 16 -2.75 -5.64 -8.24
CA GLY A 16 -1.56 -5.91 -9.04
C GLY A 16 -1.86 -5.86 -10.53
N VAL A 17 -2.93 -6.54 -10.95
CA VAL A 17 -3.36 -6.55 -12.36
C VAL A 17 -3.77 -5.15 -12.83
N ILE A 18 -4.58 -4.43 -12.04
CA ILE A 18 -5.00 -3.06 -12.39
C ILE A 18 -3.79 -2.15 -12.58
N ASN A 19 -2.83 -2.19 -11.67
CA ASN A 19 -1.64 -1.34 -11.75
C ASN A 19 -0.69 -1.75 -12.87
N ALA A 20 -0.61 -3.03 -13.22
CA ALA A 20 0.11 -3.49 -14.41
C ALA A 20 -0.55 -2.95 -15.71
N CYS A 21 -1.88 -2.99 -15.80
CA CYS A 21 -2.60 -2.41 -16.94
C CYS A 21 -2.34 -0.90 -17.06
N ILE A 22 -2.37 -0.18 -15.94
CA ILE A 22 -2.07 1.26 -15.90
C ILE A 22 -0.60 1.51 -16.29
N ALA A 23 0.34 0.72 -15.77
CA ALA A 23 1.77 0.83 -16.09
C ALA A 23 2.04 0.62 -17.58
N THR A 24 1.25 -0.22 -18.26
CA THR A 24 1.34 -0.41 -19.72
C THR A 24 1.12 0.89 -20.48
N LEU A 25 0.22 1.75 -19.99
CA LEU A 25 -0.01 3.07 -20.57
C LEU A 25 1.15 4.01 -20.29
N TYR A 26 1.71 3.97 -19.08
CA TYR A 26 2.86 4.79 -18.70
C TYR A 26 4.14 4.46 -19.46
N PHE A 27 4.37 3.19 -19.80
CA PHE A 27 5.56 2.73 -20.52
C PHE A 27 5.33 2.56 -22.02
N LYS A 28 4.20 3.04 -22.55
CA LYS A 28 3.85 2.93 -23.97
C LYS A 28 4.85 3.72 -24.81
N GLY A 29 5.41 3.07 -25.83
CA GLY A 29 6.38 3.68 -26.74
C GLY A 29 7.82 3.74 -26.20
N MET A 30 8.07 3.22 -24.99
CA MET A 30 9.42 3.03 -24.45
C MET A 30 9.92 1.63 -24.82
N GLU A 31 11.09 1.51 -25.41
CA GLU A 31 11.74 0.20 -25.61
C GLU A 31 12.29 -0.33 -24.29
N THR A 32 12.94 0.56 -23.52
CA THR A 32 13.50 0.27 -22.21
C THR A 32 13.07 1.30 -21.18
N VAL A 33 12.88 0.83 -19.95
CA VAL A 33 12.49 1.64 -18.80
C VAL A 33 13.58 1.51 -17.73
N PRO A 34 14.07 2.62 -17.17
CA PRO A 34 15.01 2.57 -16.06
C PRO A 34 14.33 2.06 -14.78
N MET A 35 15.00 1.15 -14.08
CA MET A 35 14.59 0.72 -12.74
C MET A 35 14.63 1.89 -11.76
N SER A 36 15.75 2.62 -11.73
CA SER A 36 15.98 3.86 -10.99
C SER A 36 16.92 4.78 -11.77
N LEU A 37 17.03 6.04 -11.33
CA LEU A 37 17.96 7.02 -11.88
C LEU A 37 18.85 7.57 -10.76
N ASN A 38 20.09 7.88 -11.12
CA ASN A 38 21.07 8.55 -10.23
C ASN A 38 20.79 10.06 -10.07
N MET A 39 19.65 10.55 -10.54
CA MET A 39 19.28 11.96 -10.52
C MET A 39 17.91 12.12 -9.90
N ILE A 40 17.72 13.19 -9.12
CA ILE A 40 16.40 13.68 -8.73
C ILE A 40 15.81 14.44 -9.93
N ALA A 41 15.74 13.80 -11.09
CA ALA A 41 15.21 14.38 -12.32
C ALA A 41 13.73 13.98 -12.44
N ASN A 42 12.86 14.97 -12.65
CA ASN A 42 11.41 14.76 -12.81
C ASN A 42 11.01 14.39 -14.25
N SER A 43 11.97 14.19 -15.15
CA SER A 43 11.71 14.06 -16.58
C SER A 43 11.47 12.64 -17.07
N GLU A 44 11.90 11.62 -16.31
CA GLU A 44 11.85 10.22 -16.75
C GLU A 44 11.08 9.32 -15.78
N VAL A 45 10.23 8.46 -16.36
CA VAL A 45 9.44 7.49 -15.61
C VAL A 45 10.29 6.27 -15.29
N THR A 46 10.42 5.94 -13.99
CA THR A 46 11.16 4.77 -13.52
C THR A 46 10.26 3.75 -12.85
N VAL A 47 10.67 2.49 -12.80
CA VAL A 47 9.93 1.44 -12.08
C VAL A 47 9.84 1.76 -10.58
N TRP A 48 10.95 2.16 -9.95
CA TRP A 48 10.97 2.57 -8.54
C TRP A 48 10.11 3.83 -8.31
N GLY A 49 10.14 4.81 -9.21
CA GLY A 49 9.32 6.02 -9.10
C GLY A 49 7.83 5.72 -9.14
N GLN A 50 7.40 4.79 -10.00
CA GLN A 50 6.02 4.30 -10.04
C GLN A 50 5.65 3.57 -8.75
N ALA A 51 6.49 2.64 -8.28
CA ALA A 51 6.26 1.93 -7.03
C ALA A 51 6.13 2.88 -5.82
N ILE A 52 7.02 3.87 -5.72
CA ILE A 52 6.98 4.90 -4.67
C ILE A 52 5.69 5.72 -4.75
N SER A 53 5.30 6.18 -5.93
CA SER A 53 4.05 6.94 -6.12
C SER A 53 2.83 6.13 -5.70
N LEU A 54 2.82 4.84 -6.03
CA LEU A 54 1.77 3.91 -5.62
C LEU A 54 1.72 3.72 -4.10
N THR A 55 2.86 3.58 -3.42
CA THR A 55 2.85 3.40 -1.95
C THR A 55 2.12 4.52 -1.22
N PHE A 56 2.25 5.76 -1.70
CA PHE A 56 1.62 6.90 -1.05
C PHE A 56 0.17 7.09 -1.50
N GLY A 57 -0.07 7.20 -2.81
CA GLY A 57 -1.41 7.45 -3.34
C GLY A 57 -2.36 6.28 -3.09
N LEU A 58 -2.00 5.09 -3.56
CA LEU A 58 -2.81 3.89 -3.42
C LEU A 58 -2.88 3.44 -1.95
N GLY A 59 -1.79 3.58 -1.20
CA GLY A 59 -1.74 3.22 0.22
C GLY A 59 -2.78 3.95 1.06
N ILE A 60 -2.97 5.25 0.83
CA ILE A 60 -3.96 6.04 1.59
C ILE A 60 -5.37 5.54 1.25
N ILE A 61 -5.68 5.42 -0.03
CA ILE A 61 -7.01 4.99 -0.52
C ILE A 61 -7.34 3.59 0.02
N LEU A 62 -6.41 2.64 -0.13
CA LEU A 62 -6.59 1.28 0.36
C LEU A 62 -6.75 1.22 1.87
N SER A 63 -5.95 1.98 2.62
CA SER A 63 -6.08 2.01 4.07
C SER A 63 -7.44 2.56 4.51
N LEU A 64 -7.94 3.62 3.87
CA LEU A 64 -9.25 4.19 4.18
C LEU A 64 -10.39 3.21 3.87
N ILE A 65 -10.39 2.61 2.67
CA ILE A 65 -11.40 1.62 2.25
C ILE A 65 -11.35 0.40 3.18
N THR A 66 -10.16 -0.13 3.43
CA THR A 66 -9.95 -1.28 4.32
C THR A 66 -10.46 -0.98 5.71
N SER A 67 -10.16 0.20 6.25
CA SER A 67 -10.64 0.58 7.57
C SER A 67 -12.16 0.61 7.63
N LYS A 68 -12.81 1.23 6.65
CA LYS A 68 -14.28 1.35 6.60
C LYS A 68 -14.95 -0.01 6.48
N LEU A 69 -14.48 -0.85 5.56
CA LEU A 69 -15.03 -2.19 5.34
C LEU A 69 -14.80 -3.08 6.55
N PHE A 70 -13.61 -3.04 7.14
CA PHE A 70 -13.27 -3.84 8.31
C PHE A 70 -14.12 -3.44 9.52
N ILE A 71 -14.26 -2.15 9.82
CA ILE A 71 -15.10 -1.66 10.91
C ILE A 71 -16.57 -2.03 10.69
N SER A 72 -17.07 -1.94 9.45
CA SER A 72 -18.43 -2.38 9.12
C SER A 72 -18.65 -3.86 9.44
N LYS A 73 -17.72 -4.73 9.02
CA LYS A 73 -17.74 -6.17 9.35
C LYS A 73 -17.67 -6.43 10.86
N LEU A 74 -16.85 -5.66 11.59
CA LEU A 74 -16.75 -5.77 13.04
C LEU A 74 -18.08 -5.43 13.73
N LYS A 75 -18.73 -4.34 13.32
CA LYS A 75 -20.02 -3.92 13.88
C LYS A 75 -21.10 -4.97 13.66
N HIS A 76 -21.13 -5.58 12.47
CA HIS A 76 -22.08 -6.65 12.16
C HIS A 76 -21.79 -7.93 12.97
N SER A 77 -20.52 -8.26 13.18
CA SER A 77 -20.13 -9.50 13.88
C SER A 77 -20.23 -9.36 15.42
N HIS A 78 -20.10 -8.15 15.96
CA HIS A 78 -20.08 -7.88 17.40
C HIS A 78 -21.01 -6.71 17.76
N PRO A 79 -22.35 -6.88 17.62
CA PRO A 79 -23.31 -5.80 17.85
C PRO A 79 -23.27 -5.23 19.27
N LYS A 80 -22.82 -6.02 20.26
CA LYS A 80 -22.68 -5.59 21.67
C LYS A 80 -21.62 -4.50 21.89
N HIS A 81 -20.69 -4.29 20.95
CA HIS A 81 -19.58 -3.34 21.08
C HIS A 81 -19.66 -2.17 20.09
N ILE A 82 -20.84 -1.90 19.51
CA ILE A 82 -21.02 -0.89 18.44
C ILE A 82 -20.53 0.51 18.86
N ASN A 83 -20.83 0.95 20.08
CA ASN A 83 -20.44 2.28 20.58
C ASN A 83 -18.91 2.41 20.67
N GLN A 84 -18.23 1.35 21.10
CA GLN A 84 -16.77 1.30 21.14
C GLN A 84 -16.15 1.20 19.75
N LEU A 85 -16.88 0.68 18.75
CA LEU A 85 -16.44 0.58 17.35
C LEU A 85 -16.74 1.83 16.53
N GLN A 86 -17.37 2.85 17.11
CA GLN A 86 -17.55 4.15 16.48
C GLN A 86 -16.18 4.84 16.36
N THR A 87 -15.82 5.26 15.15
CA THR A 87 -14.53 5.88 14.86
C THR A 87 -14.75 7.10 13.99
N GLY A 88 -14.26 8.26 14.42
CA GLY A 88 -14.24 9.45 13.59
C GLY A 88 -13.29 9.30 12.40
N PHE A 89 -13.72 9.71 11.21
CA PHE A 89 -12.90 9.67 10.00
C PHE A 89 -11.60 10.47 10.16
N TRP A 90 -11.71 11.73 10.57
CA TRP A 90 -10.59 12.67 10.71
C TRP A 90 -9.65 12.32 11.86
N SER A 91 -10.19 11.90 13.01
CA SER A 91 -9.38 11.66 14.21
C SER A 91 -8.74 10.27 14.25
N HIS A 92 -9.26 9.29 13.48
CA HIS A 92 -8.77 7.91 13.53
C HIS A 92 -8.40 7.35 12.17
N LEU A 93 -9.30 7.38 11.18
CA LEU A 93 -9.09 6.66 9.92
C LEU A 93 -8.01 7.31 9.07
N LEU A 94 -8.08 8.63 8.92
CA LEU A 94 -7.13 9.40 8.12
C LEU A 94 -5.69 9.33 8.71
N PRO A 95 -5.47 9.52 10.02
CA PRO A 95 -4.14 9.36 10.62
C PRO A 95 -3.56 7.95 10.45
N ILE A 96 -4.39 6.89 10.55
CA ILE A 96 -3.93 5.53 10.29
C ILE A 96 -3.49 5.38 8.84
N ALA A 97 -4.31 5.85 7.88
CA ALA A 97 -3.98 5.79 6.46
C ALA A 97 -2.71 6.55 6.11
N LEU A 98 -2.55 7.78 6.63
CA LEU A 98 -1.35 8.57 6.43
C LEU A 98 -0.12 7.89 7.04
N LYS A 99 -0.20 7.39 8.28
CA LYS A 99 0.93 6.74 8.95
C LYS A 99 1.41 5.49 8.20
N GLN A 100 0.48 4.64 7.76
CA GLN A 100 0.85 3.41 7.04
C GLN A 100 1.44 3.72 5.65
N SER A 101 0.84 4.68 4.94
CA SER A 101 1.30 5.08 3.60
C SER A 101 2.64 5.78 3.66
N ALA A 102 2.84 6.71 4.61
CA ALA A 102 4.12 7.38 4.83
C ALA A 102 5.22 6.38 5.25
N ALA A 103 4.89 5.40 6.09
CA ALA A 103 5.86 4.37 6.50
C ALA A 103 6.28 3.48 5.32
N LEU A 104 5.34 3.04 4.47
CA LEU A 104 5.66 2.25 3.28
C LEU A 104 6.40 3.08 2.23
N PHE A 105 5.99 4.32 2.02
CA PHE A 105 6.68 5.28 1.18
C PHE A 105 8.15 5.44 1.60
N GLY A 106 8.40 5.70 2.89
CA GLY A 106 9.76 5.83 3.41
C GLY A 106 10.60 4.56 3.19
N TRP A 107 10.01 3.38 3.40
CA TRP A 107 10.69 2.11 3.13
C TRP A 107 11.02 1.91 1.65
N PHE A 108 10.09 2.20 0.74
CA PHE A 108 10.33 2.05 -0.70
C PHE A 108 11.33 3.07 -1.23
N VAL A 109 11.30 4.31 -0.73
CA VAL A 109 12.33 5.31 -1.03
C VAL A 109 13.70 4.82 -0.55
N ALA A 110 13.80 4.32 0.68
CA ALA A 110 15.06 3.78 1.20
C ALA A 110 15.57 2.59 0.35
N LEU A 111 14.69 1.67 -0.03
CA LEU A 111 15.03 0.54 -0.90
C LEU A 111 15.47 1.01 -2.29
N ALA A 112 14.80 1.98 -2.89
CA ALA A 112 15.17 2.54 -4.17
C ALA A 112 16.55 3.22 -4.12
N VAL A 113 16.85 3.97 -3.05
CA VAL A 113 18.15 4.61 -2.84
C VAL A 113 19.26 3.57 -2.66
N ILE A 114 19.02 2.54 -1.84
CA ILE A 114 19.97 1.43 -1.64
C ILE A 114 20.22 0.70 -2.97
N TRP A 115 19.15 0.37 -3.69
CA TRP A 115 19.25 -0.26 -5.01
C TRP A 115 20.11 0.58 -5.95
N THR A 116 19.80 1.87 -6.06
CA THR A 116 20.51 2.80 -6.94
C THR A 116 21.99 2.92 -6.56
N LYS A 117 22.30 2.92 -5.26
CA LYS A 117 23.68 2.99 -4.77
C LYS A 117 24.52 1.74 -5.09
N PHE A 118 23.94 0.55 -4.94
CA PHE A 118 24.70 -0.71 -5.06
C PHE A 118 24.60 -1.38 -6.44
N VAL A 119 23.46 -1.23 -7.11
CA VAL A 119 23.18 -1.85 -8.42
C VAL A 119 23.33 -0.85 -9.55
N GLY A 120 23.05 0.43 -9.29
CA GLY A 120 23.08 1.48 -10.31
C GLY A 120 21.82 1.53 -11.18
N VAL A 121 21.95 2.16 -12.34
CA VAL A 121 20.86 2.33 -13.32
C VAL A 121 20.76 1.08 -14.17
N VAL A 122 19.74 0.27 -13.91
CA VAL A 122 19.42 -0.92 -14.71
C VAL A 122 18.26 -0.60 -15.64
N LEU A 123 18.45 -0.81 -16.94
CA LEU A 123 17.40 -0.72 -17.93
C LEU A 123 16.70 -2.07 -18.05
N VAL A 124 15.38 -2.07 -18.01
CA VAL A 124 14.55 -3.26 -18.23
C VAL A 124 13.63 -3.03 -19.42
N SER A 125 13.18 -4.11 -20.05
CA SER A 125 12.15 -3.98 -21.10
C SER A 125 10.87 -3.36 -20.53
N SER A 126 10.11 -2.66 -21.37
CA SER A 126 8.80 -2.11 -20.98
C SER A 126 7.86 -3.18 -20.41
N SER A 127 7.82 -4.38 -21.00
CA SER A 127 7.03 -5.50 -20.48
C SER A 127 7.48 -5.94 -19.09
N SER A 128 8.78 -6.02 -18.83
CA SER A 128 9.31 -6.34 -17.50
C SER A 128 8.97 -5.26 -16.48
N ALA A 129 9.06 -3.98 -16.87
CA ALA A 129 8.68 -2.85 -16.01
C ALA A 129 7.20 -2.91 -15.60
N VAL A 130 6.30 -3.23 -16.53
CA VAL A 130 4.87 -3.44 -16.26
C VAL A 130 4.66 -4.53 -15.19
N VAL A 131 5.30 -5.68 -15.38
CA VAL A 131 5.19 -6.81 -14.44
C VAL A 131 5.69 -6.43 -13.06
N LEU A 132 6.83 -5.73 -12.99
CA LEU A 132 7.41 -5.28 -11.72
C LEU A 132 6.49 -4.29 -10.99
N VAL A 133 5.90 -3.32 -11.70
CA VAL A 133 4.93 -2.39 -11.10
C VAL A 133 3.71 -3.15 -10.56
N GLY A 134 3.20 -4.14 -11.29
CA GLY A 134 2.11 -5.01 -10.81
C GLY A 134 2.47 -5.78 -9.55
N ILE A 135 3.68 -6.35 -9.48
CA ILE A 135 4.19 -7.05 -8.30
C ILE A 135 4.31 -6.10 -7.11
N PHE A 136 4.85 -4.90 -7.31
CA PHE A 136 4.92 -3.91 -6.23
C PHE A 136 3.53 -3.53 -5.73
N ALA A 137 2.58 -3.26 -6.62
CA ALA A 137 1.20 -2.95 -6.23
C ALA A 137 0.53 -4.09 -5.44
N PHE A 138 0.78 -5.35 -5.82
CA PHE A 138 0.34 -6.54 -5.08
C PHE A 138 0.90 -6.55 -3.65
N ILE A 139 2.22 -6.40 -3.51
CA ILE A 139 2.92 -6.41 -2.21
C ILE A 139 2.42 -5.26 -1.33
N ILE A 140 2.35 -4.05 -1.89
CA ILE A 140 1.88 -2.84 -1.20
C ILE A 140 0.46 -3.04 -0.69
N THR A 141 -0.44 -3.60 -1.52
CA THR A 141 -1.83 -3.86 -1.13
C THR A 141 -1.90 -4.75 0.10
N ILE A 142 -1.20 -5.88 0.09
CA ILE A 142 -1.18 -6.81 1.23
C ILE A 142 -0.61 -6.13 2.47
N ALA A 143 0.51 -5.42 2.33
CA ALA A 143 1.16 -4.74 3.44
C ALA A 143 0.24 -3.69 4.08
N VAL A 144 -0.39 -2.83 3.26
CA VAL A 144 -1.32 -1.80 3.72
C VAL A 144 -2.52 -2.45 4.42
N GLU A 145 -3.18 -3.42 3.78
CA GLU A 145 -4.37 -4.03 4.35
C GLU A 145 -4.11 -4.68 5.71
N VAL A 146 -3.05 -5.48 5.80
CA VAL A 146 -2.69 -6.19 7.04
C VAL A 146 -2.33 -5.20 8.14
N ARG A 147 -1.49 -4.20 7.84
CA ARG A 147 -1.06 -3.20 8.83
C ARG A 147 -2.24 -2.34 9.30
N THR A 148 -3.14 -1.96 8.40
CA THR A 148 -4.34 -1.19 8.75
C THR A 148 -5.29 -2.00 9.63
N LYS A 149 -5.61 -3.25 9.26
CA LYS A 149 -6.44 -4.14 10.09
C LYS A 149 -5.82 -4.35 11.48
N LYS A 150 -4.51 -4.63 11.56
CA LYS A 150 -3.79 -4.78 12.84
C LYS A 150 -3.81 -3.49 13.67
N SER A 151 -3.62 -2.33 13.04
CA SER A 151 -3.66 -1.02 13.72
C SER A 151 -5.04 -0.72 14.32
N ILE A 152 -6.11 -1.12 13.64
CA ILE A 152 -7.49 -0.98 14.15
C ILE A 152 -7.72 -1.93 15.33
N ILE A 153 -7.31 -3.20 15.21
CA ILE A 153 -7.47 -4.19 16.29
C ILE A 153 -6.67 -3.79 17.53
N TYR A 154 -5.38 -3.46 17.38
CA TYR A 154 -4.52 -3.09 18.51
C TYR A 154 -5.09 -1.90 19.29
N LYS A 155 -5.53 -0.86 18.57
CA LYS A 155 -6.15 0.31 19.19
C LYS A 155 -7.48 -0.01 19.89
N LYS A 156 -8.18 -1.09 19.52
CA LYS A 156 -9.45 -1.50 20.12
C LYS A 156 -9.27 -2.50 21.27
N ILE A 157 -8.34 -3.45 21.20
CA ILE A 157 -8.01 -4.34 22.33
C ILE A 157 -7.53 -3.51 23.52
N ASN A 158 -6.64 -2.54 23.28
CA ASN A 158 -6.17 -1.65 24.33
C ASN A 158 -7.28 -0.76 24.94
N LEU A 159 -8.41 -0.57 24.25
CA LEU A 159 -9.58 0.13 24.79
C LEU A 159 -10.53 -0.81 25.54
N LEU A 160 -10.56 -2.10 25.19
CA LEU A 160 -11.36 -3.11 25.90
C LEU A 160 -10.70 -3.50 27.22
N ASP A 161 -9.37 -3.67 27.23
CA ASP A 161 -8.61 -3.97 28.44
C ASP A 161 -8.59 -2.80 29.45
N GLN A 162 -8.81 -1.57 28.99
CA GLN A 162 -8.93 -0.38 29.86
C GLN A 162 -10.35 -0.15 30.41
N LEU A 163 -11.33 -0.93 29.97
CA LEU A 163 -12.73 -0.84 30.41
C LEU A 163 -13.14 -2.03 31.30
N GLN A 164 -12.20 -2.91 31.65
CA GLN A 164 -12.34 -3.97 32.65
C GLN A 164 -11.68 -3.54 33.96
#